data_AF-A0A7Y2I4I9-F1
#
_entry.id   AF-A0A7Y2I4I9-F1
#
_cell.length_a   1.000
_cell.length_b   1.000
_cell.length_c   1.000
_cell.angle_alpha   90.00
_cell.angle_beta   90.00
_cell.angle_gamma   90.00
#
_symmetry.space_group_name_H-M   'P 1'
#
loop_
_entity.id
_entity.type
_entity.pdbx_description
1 polymer ?
#
loop_
_entity_poly.entity_id
_entity_poly.type
_entity_poly.pdbx_seq_one_letter_code
_entity_poly.pdbx_strand_id
1 'polypeptide(L)'
;MKKCLMLSVLLLLGWGVSNAAAEEATCESCHEENNPGLYLQWKNSAHGENDVGCLDCHEADAGDVDAYEHNGAIIATLVTPYDCSNCHEQQAQETMDSYHAHAGEILESSDAYLAHAAGGHPIVIVGCESC
;
A
#
# COMPACT_ATOMS: atom_id res chain seq x y z
N MET A 1 13.50 -50.82 -61.26
CA MET A 1 12.46 -50.86 -60.20
C MET A 1 13.13 -50.77 -58.83
N LYS A 2 13.39 -49.55 -58.34
CA LYS A 2 13.89 -49.30 -56.97
C LYS A 2 13.08 -48.13 -56.45
N LYS A 3 12.07 -48.43 -55.62
CA LYS A 3 11.12 -47.45 -55.09
C LYS A 3 11.83 -46.63 -54.02
N CYS A 4 12.08 -45.35 -54.32
CA CYS A 4 12.19 -44.28 -53.32
C CYS A 4 10.85 -44.22 -52.57
N LEU A 5 10.82 -44.64 -51.31
CA LEU A 5 9.74 -44.24 -50.40
C LEU A 5 10.19 -44.43 -48.96
N MET A 6 10.84 -43.42 -48.37
CA MET A 6 10.86 -43.17 -46.93
C MET A 6 11.19 -41.69 -46.70
N LEU A 7 10.17 -40.84 -46.83
CA LEU A 7 10.18 -39.44 -46.46
C LEU A 7 8.78 -39.11 -45.93
N SER A 8 8.52 -39.46 -44.67
CA SER A 8 7.36 -39.01 -43.92
C SER A 8 7.46 -39.52 -42.48
N VAL A 9 7.06 -38.68 -41.54
CA VAL A 9 6.87 -38.94 -40.11
C VAL A 9 8.11 -38.70 -39.23
N LEU A 10 8.46 -37.42 -39.05
CA LEU A 10 9.06 -36.90 -37.81
C LEU A 10 8.94 -35.38 -37.76
N LEU A 11 7.71 -34.89 -37.59
CA LEU A 11 7.37 -33.47 -37.46
C LEU A 11 6.10 -33.32 -36.61
N LEU A 12 6.10 -33.88 -35.40
CA LEU A 12 5.04 -33.71 -34.39
C LEU A 12 5.61 -33.75 -32.95
N LEU A 13 6.72 -33.04 -32.71
CA LEU A 13 7.21 -32.77 -31.36
C LEU A 13 7.49 -31.27 -31.26
N GLY A 14 6.68 -30.55 -30.49
CA GLY A 14 6.95 -29.15 -30.15
C GLY A 14 5.84 -28.17 -30.48
N TRP A 15 4.57 -28.51 -30.24
CA TRP A 15 3.65 -27.49 -29.76
C TRP A 15 3.72 -27.51 -28.25
N GLY A 16 4.74 -26.81 -27.73
CA GLY A 16 4.69 -26.35 -26.35
C GLY A 16 3.43 -25.50 -26.23
N VAL A 17 2.44 -26.02 -25.52
CA VAL A 17 1.36 -25.19 -25.00
C VAL A 17 2.05 -24.24 -24.04
N SER A 18 2.36 -23.04 -24.52
CA SER A 18 2.66 -21.93 -23.63
C SER A 18 1.39 -21.72 -22.84
N ASN A 19 1.32 -22.33 -21.65
CA ASN A 19 0.48 -21.80 -20.59
C ASN A 19 1.03 -20.39 -20.34
N ALA A 20 0.45 -19.41 -21.02
CA ALA A 20 0.39 -18.07 -20.47
C ALA A 20 -0.43 -18.25 -19.19
N ALA A 21 0.24 -18.60 -18.10
CA ALA A 21 -0.27 -18.30 -16.78
C ALA A 21 -0.62 -16.82 -16.86
N ALA A 22 -1.89 -16.48 -16.61
CA ALA A 22 -2.23 -15.11 -16.30
C ALA A 22 -1.25 -14.70 -15.21
N GLU A 23 -0.34 -13.79 -15.53
CA GLU A 23 0.57 -13.23 -14.56
C GLU A 23 -0.32 -12.65 -13.46
N GLU A 24 -0.26 -13.25 -12.26
CA GLU A 24 -0.98 -12.69 -11.11
C GLU A 24 -0.49 -11.25 -10.99
N ALA A 25 -1.39 -10.29 -11.24
CA ALA A 25 -1.00 -8.89 -11.31
C ALA A 25 -0.43 -8.50 -9.94
N THR A 26 0.81 -8.03 -9.92
CA THR A 26 1.43 -7.53 -8.69
C THR A 26 0.80 -6.19 -8.32
N CYS A 27 1.03 -5.76 -7.08
CA CYS A 27 0.62 -4.44 -6.61
C CYS A 27 1.10 -3.35 -7.58
N GLU A 28 2.36 -3.44 -8.01
CA GLU A 28 3.01 -2.50 -8.91
C GLU A 28 2.40 -2.52 -10.31
N SER A 29 2.21 -3.69 -10.92
CA SER A 29 1.70 -3.75 -12.31
C SER A 29 0.26 -3.25 -12.39
N CYS A 30 -0.57 -3.61 -11.40
CA CYS A 30 -1.96 -3.17 -11.34
C CYS A 30 -2.06 -1.66 -11.06
N HIS A 31 -1.26 -1.14 -10.12
CA HIS A 31 -1.28 0.28 -9.79
C HIS A 31 -0.54 1.15 -10.81
N GLU A 32 0.43 0.63 -11.57
CA GLU A 32 1.02 1.33 -12.71
C GLU A 32 -0.04 1.64 -13.78
N GLU A 33 -0.93 0.69 -14.05
CA GLU A 33 -2.01 0.84 -15.03
C GLU A 33 -3.17 1.70 -14.49
N ASN A 34 -3.67 1.38 -13.29
CA ASN A 34 -4.91 1.95 -12.78
C ASN A 34 -4.72 3.22 -11.95
N ASN A 35 -3.52 3.45 -11.40
CA ASN A 35 -3.18 4.66 -10.66
C ASN A 35 -1.72 5.09 -10.91
N PRO A 36 -1.39 5.50 -12.14
CA PRO A 36 -0.01 5.80 -12.53
C PRO A 36 0.61 6.91 -11.68
N GLY A 37 -0.19 7.82 -11.13
CA GLY A 37 0.30 8.87 -10.23
C GLY A 37 0.91 8.30 -8.94
N LEU A 38 0.20 7.38 -8.28
CA LEU A 38 0.69 6.68 -7.09
C LEU A 38 1.95 5.88 -7.40
N TYR A 39 1.88 5.05 -8.44
CA TYR A 39 3.01 4.22 -8.85
C TYR A 39 4.25 5.05 -9.16
N LEU A 40 4.11 6.16 -9.90
CA LEU A 40 5.24 7.04 -10.22
C LEU A 40 5.78 7.76 -8.99
N GLN A 41 4.96 8.10 -7.99
CA GLN A 41 5.45 8.67 -6.73
C GLN A 41 6.31 7.67 -5.96
N TRP A 42 5.84 6.43 -5.83
CA TRP A 42 6.62 5.36 -5.20
C TRP A 42 7.90 5.06 -6.00
N LYS A 43 7.78 4.81 -7.31
CA LYS A 43 8.90 4.44 -8.19
C LYS A 43 10.03 5.46 -8.20
N ASN A 44 9.70 6.75 -8.09
CA ASN A 44 10.68 7.84 -8.06
C ASN A 44 11.07 8.28 -6.63
N SER A 45 10.67 7.53 -5.61
CA SER A 45 11.06 7.76 -4.21
C SER A 45 12.29 6.92 -3.85
N ALA A 46 12.97 7.28 -2.75
CA ALA A 46 14.06 6.46 -2.23
C ALA A 46 13.61 5.04 -1.85
N HIS A 47 12.36 4.84 -1.40
CA HIS A 47 11.84 3.50 -1.11
C HIS A 47 11.72 2.66 -2.38
N GLY A 48 11.16 3.21 -3.45
CA GLY A 48 11.08 2.52 -4.74
C GLY A 48 12.46 2.23 -5.35
N GLU A 49 13.44 3.13 -5.19
CA GLU A 49 14.82 2.91 -5.64
C GLU A 49 15.58 1.85 -4.84
N ASN A 50 15.13 1.54 -3.62
CA ASN A 50 15.76 0.57 -2.71
C ASN A 50 14.88 -0.67 -2.49
N ASP A 51 13.98 -0.97 -3.44
CA ASP A 51 13.14 -2.17 -3.45
C ASP A 51 12.25 -2.36 -2.20
N VAL A 52 11.88 -1.27 -1.51
CA VAL A 52 10.81 -1.29 -0.50
C VAL A 52 9.47 -1.23 -1.24
N GLY A 53 8.84 -2.38 -1.37
CA GLY A 53 7.62 -2.61 -2.12
C GLY A 53 6.36 -2.16 -1.41
N CYS A 54 5.21 -2.36 -2.06
CA CYS A 54 3.93 -1.88 -1.51
C CYS A 54 3.56 -2.58 -0.20
N LEU A 55 3.75 -3.91 -0.14
CA LEU A 55 3.38 -4.71 1.04
C LEU A 55 4.31 -4.51 2.23
N ASP A 56 5.54 -4.04 2.03
CA ASP A 56 6.45 -3.74 3.15
C ASP A 56 5.90 -2.66 4.09
N CYS A 57 4.96 -1.82 3.59
CA CYS A 57 4.24 -0.83 4.39
C CYS A 57 2.75 -1.16 4.59
N HIS A 58 2.13 -1.83 3.62
CA HIS A 58 0.66 -1.99 3.59
C HIS A 58 0.17 -3.37 4.05
N GLU A 59 1.03 -4.38 4.16
CA GLU A 59 0.63 -5.68 4.72
C GLU A 59 0.10 -5.49 6.14
N ALA A 60 -1.05 -6.11 6.44
CA ALA A 60 -1.71 -5.98 7.72
C ALA A 60 -2.17 -7.35 8.23
N ASP A 61 -2.28 -7.47 9.55
CA ASP A 61 -2.91 -8.63 10.16
C ASP A 61 -4.42 -8.55 9.96
N ALA A 62 -5.08 -9.67 9.69
CA ALA A 62 -6.54 -9.69 9.48
C ALA A 62 -7.36 -9.27 10.73
N GLY A 63 -6.70 -9.12 11.88
CA GLY A 63 -7.28 -8.61 13.12
C GLY A 63 -7.18 -7.10 13.29
N ASP A 64 -6.39 -6.41 12.45
CA ASP A 64 -6.23 -4.96 12.54
C ASP A 64 -7.53 -4.25 12.17
N VAL A 65 -7.79 -3.12 12.83
CA VAL A 65 -9.10 -2.43 12.76
C VAL A 65 -9.39 -1.84 11.39
N ASP A 66 -8.35 -1.60 10.61
CA ASP A 66 -8.38 -1.01 9.27
C ASP A 66 -7.93 -1.99 8.17
N ALA A 67 -7.69 -3.26 8.52
CA ALA A 67 -7.33 -4.30 7.56
C ALA A 67 -8.53 -4.73 6.71
N TYR A 68 -8.27 -4.97 5.42
CA TYR A 68 -9.23 -5.56 4.49
C TYR A 68 -8.53 -6.34 3.36
N GLU A 69 -9.27 -7.24 2.71
CA GLU A 69 -8.76 -8.00 1.56
C GLU A 69 -8.74 -7.13 0.29
N HIS A 70 -7.58 -7.08 -0.36
CA HIS A 70 -7.38 -6.40 -1.64
C HIS A 70 -6.63 -7.31 -2.60
N ASN A 71 -7.34 -7.86 -3.60
CA ASN A 71 -6.76 -8.73 -4.64
C ASN A 71 -5.95 -9.92 -4.08
N GLY A 72 -6.44 -10.56 -3.01
CA GLY A 72 -5.82 -11.74 -2.41
C GLY A 72 -4.76 -11.45 -1.33
N ALA A 73 -4.41 -10.18 -1.09
CA ALA A 73 -3.61 -9.75 0.04
C ALA A 73 -4.51 -9.14 1.13
N ILE A 74 -4.11 -9.25 2.41
CA ILE A 74 -4.71 -8.48 3.50
C ILE A 74 -3.86 -7.23 3.69
N ILE A 75 -4.48 -6.06 3.57
CA ILE A 75 -3.77 -4.78 3.66
C ILE A 75 -4.48 -3.78 4.55
N ALA A 76 -3.74 -2.80 5.03
CA ALA A 76 -4.25 -1.54 5.57
C ALA A 76 -3.81 -0.39 4.64
N THR A 77 -4.74 0.52 4.30
CA THR A 77 -4.37 1.71 3.50
C THR A 77 -3.63 2.76 4.34
N LEU A 78 -3.90 2.80 5.65
CA LEU A 78 -3.29 3.76 6.55
C LEU A 78 -1.95 3.23 7.04
N VAL A 79 -0.86 3.76 6.51
CA VAL A 79 0.48 3.51 7.03
C VAL A 79 0.75 4.48 8.18
N THR A 80 1.01 3.93 9.35
CA THR A 80 1.21 4.65 10.62
C THR A 80 2.70 4.73 10.99
N PRO A 81 3.09 5.54 11.99
CA PRO A 81 4.45 5.54 12.51
C PRO A 81 4.93 4.16 13.00
N TYR A 82 4.02 3.26 13.40
CA TYR A 82 4.38 1.90 13.81
C TYR A 82 4.84 1.05 12.63
N ASP A 83 4.21 1.18 11.47
CA ASP A 83 4.61 0.45 10.25
C ASP A 83 6.00 0.91 9.79
N CYS A 84 6.25 2.22 9.85
CA CYS A 84 7.57 2.79 9.60
C CYS A 84 8.65 2.27 10.57
N SER A 85 8.27 1.95 11.82
CA SER A 85 9.21 1.55 12.87
C SER A 85 9.86 0.19 12.64
N ASN A 86 9.28 -0.65 11.77
CA ASN A 86 9.87 -1.92 11.35
C ASN A 86 11.29 -1.75 10.77
N CYS A 87 11.54 -0.61 10.11
CA CYS A 87 12.84 -0.26 9.52
C CYS A 87 13.45 1.01 10.14
N HIS A 88 12.63 1.95 10.64
CA HIS A 88 13.03 3.27 11.12
C HIS A 88 12.65 3.50 12.59
N GLU A 89 13.01 2.56 13.46
CA GLU A 89 12.68 2.57 14.89
C GLU A 89 13.02 3.90 15.58
N GLN A 90 14.22 4.44 15.34
CA GLN A 90 14.65 5.70 15.94
C GLN A 90 13.75 6.88 15.53
N GLN A 91 13.49 7.05 14.23
CA GLN A 91 12.69 8.16 13.72
C GLN A 91 11.23 8.04 14.11
N ALA A 92 10.71 6.82 14.19
CA ALA A 92 9.37 6.55 14.72
C ALA A 92 9.29 7.00 16.19
N GLN A 93 10.25 6.61 17.03
CA GLN A 93 10.31 7.04 18.43
C GLN A 93 10.41 8.57 18.56
N GLU A 94 11.32 9.20 17.82
CA GLU A 94 11.49 10.66 17.84
C GLU A 94 10.21 11.41 17.39
N THR A 95 9.48 10.86 16.41
CA THR A 95 8.20 11.42 15.96
C THR A 95 7.12 11.28 17.02
N MET A 96 7.00 10.07 17.60
CA MET A 96 6.02 9.76 18.63
C MET A 96 6.24 10.57 19.90
N ASP A 97 7.48 10.89 20.25
CA ASP A 97 7.81 11.74 21.40
C ASP A 97 7.61 13.26 21.14
N SER A 98 7.26 13.63 19.91
CA SER A 98 7.10 15.04 19.52
C SER A 98 5.68 15.56 19.79
N TYR A 99 5.56 16.85 20.09
CA TYR A 99 4.23 17.50 20.18
C TYR A 99 3.40 17.42 18.89
N HIS A 100 4.03 17.19 17.73
CA HIS A 100 3.30 17.03 16.48
C HIS A 100 2.47 15.74 16.46
N ALA A 101 2.99 14.64 17.03
CA ALA A 101 2.25 13.39 17.13
C ALA A 101 1.05 13.49 18.08
N HIS A 102 1.13 14.37 19.08
CA HIS A 102 0.06 14.61 20.07
C HIS A 102 -0.90 15.74 19.70
N ALA A 103 -0.78 16.33 18.51
CA ALA A 103 -1.59 17.49 18.13
C ALA A 103 -3.10 17.22 18.16
N GLY A 104 -3.53 16.00 17.82
CA GLY A 104 -4.95 15.61 17.85
C GLY A 104 -5.56 15.58 19.26
N GLU A 105 -4.74 15.38 20.30
CA GLU A 105 -5.22 15.32 21.70
C GLU A 105 -5.79 16.65 22.18
N ILE A 106 -5.50 17.76 21.48
CA ILE A 106 -6.11 19.06 21.77
C ILE A 106 -7.64 19.00 21.71
N LEU A 107 -8.20 18.13 20.87
CA LEU A 107 -9.65 17.93 20.72
C LEU A 107 -10.29 17.37 22.00
N GLU A 108 -9.51 16.70 22.84
CA GLU A 108 -9.96 16.15 24.14
C GLU A 108 -9.45 16.99 25.33
N SER A 109 -8.93 18.20 25.09
CA SER A 109 -8.39 19.06 26.13
C SER A 109 -9.46 19.89 26.86
N SER A 110 -9.08 20.47 28.01
CA SER A 110 -9.93 21.46 28.71
C SER A 110 -10.18 22.71 27.87
N ASP A 111 -9.27 23.05 26.95
CA ASP A 111 -9.43 24.16 26.03
C ASP A 111 -10.50 23.85 24.97
N ALA A 112 -10.53 22.61 24.45
CA ALA A 112 -11.61 22.15 23.58
C ALA A 112 -12.97 22.16 24.31
N TYR A 113 -13.01 21.73 25.58
CA TYR A 113 -14.23 21.86 26.39
C TYR A 113 -14.67 23.32 26.53
N LEU A 114 -13.76 24.23 26.85
CA LEU A 114 -14.09 25.65 26.98
C LEU A 114 -14.59 26.24 25.66
N ALA A 115 -13.97 25.89 24.53
CA ALA A 115 -14.39 26.33 23.21
C ALA A 115 -15.83 25.88 22.90
N HIS A 116 -16.18 24.64 23.23
CA HIS A 116 -17.56 24.13 23.11
C HIS A 116 -18.53 24.84 24.04
N ALA A 117 -18.21 24.92 25.33
CA ALA A 117 -19.13 25.43 26.34
C ALA A 117 -19.37 26.94 26.21
N ALA A 118 -18.34 27.71 25.85
CA ALA A 118 -18.43 29.17 25.74
C ALA A 118 -18.74 29.63 24.30
N GLY A 119 -18.13 29.01 23.30
CA GLY A 119 -18.24 29.41 21.89
C GLY A 119 -19.34 28.71 21.10
N GLY A 120 -19.73 27.50 21.52
CA GLY A 120 -20.69 26.66 20.80
C GLY A 120 -20.15 26.09 19.48
N HIS A 121 -20.96 25.23 18.86
CA HIS A 121 -20.58 24.50 17.64
C HIS A 121 -20.01 25.37 16.50
N PRO A 122 -20.55 26.57 16.19
CA PRO A 122 -20.02 27.39 15.10
C PRO A 122 -18.56 27.86 15.30
N ILE A 123 -18.08 27.92 16.55
CA ILE A 123 -16.71 28.34 16.86
C ILE A 123 -15.73 27.17 16.79
N VAL A 124 -16.16 25.98 17.24
CA VAL A 124 -15.29 24.80 17.25
C VAL A 124 -15.09 24.21 15.86
N ILE A 125 -16.12 24.26 14.99
CA ILE A 125 -16.05 23.71 13.63
C ILE A 125 -15.16 24.51 12.67
N VAL A 126 -14.81 25.75 13.02
CA VAL A 126 -13.83 26.55 12.25
C VAL A 126 -12.40 26.42 12.81
N GLY A 127 -12.22 25.60 13.85
CA GLY A 127 -10.95 25.32 14.51
C GLY A 127 -10.47 23.89 14.26
N CYS A 128 -9.85 23.27 15.25
CA CYS A 128 -9.23 21.95 15.11
C CYS A 128 -10.21 20.83 14.71
N GLU A 129 -11.52 20.96 14.96
CA GLU A 129 -12.52 19.95 14.59
C GLU A 129 -12.81 19.86 13.09
N SER A 130 -12.37 20.84 12.30
CA SER A 130 -12.56 20.79 10.84
C SER A 130 -11.65 19.78 10.14
N CYS A 131 -10.58 19.35 10.82
CA CYS A 131 -9.54 18.47 10.30
C CYS A 131 -9.81 17.03 10.73
#